data_AF-A0A349MIB2-F1
#
_entry.id   AF-A0A349MIB2-F1
#
_cell.length_a   1.000
_cell.length_b   1.000
_cell.length_c   1.000
_cell.angle_alpha   90.00
_cell.angle_beta   90.00
_cell.angle_gamma   90.00
#
_symmetry.space_group_name_H-M   'P 1'
#
loop_
_entity.id
_entity.type
_entity.pdbx_description
1 polymer ?
#
loop_
_entity_poly.entity_id
_entity_poly.type
_entity_poly.pdbx_seq_one_letter_code
_entity_poly.pdbx_strand_id
1 'polypeptide(L)'
;KFQETDRLVKDVSRQVGNLTGKWGQFVENLVAPGCRTLFAERGIPVHQVHQRIKANLDDGRTMEIDILVVNTGAVVLVEVKSTLTVADVRDHLERLEQFKEFFPRYGDCRVMGAVAGIVTEEDAGRFAKKQGLFVMVQS
;
A
#
# COMPACT_ATOMS: atom_id res chain seq x y z
N LYS A 1 6.59 26.15 33.98
CA LYS A 1 6.17 24.74 34.14
C LYS A 1 5.34 24.26 32.94
N PHE A 2 4.19 24.86 32.61
CA PHE A 2 3.39 24.45 31.43
C PHE A 2 4.13 24.51 30.07
N GLN A 3 4.90 25.58 29.79
CA GLN A 3 5.61 25.73 28.51
C GLN A 3 6.69 24.67 28.26
N GLU A 4 7.30 24.13 29.32
CA GLU A 4 8.34 23.10 29.21
C GLU A 4 7.71 21.72 28.98
N THR A 5 6.57 21.45 29.63
CA THR A 5 5.72 20.29 29.37
C THR A 5 5.18 20.30 27.93
N ASP A 6 4.69 21.44 27.43
CA ASP A 6 4.18 21.53 26.05
C ASP A 6 5.27 21.28 25.00
N ARG A 7 6.50 21.75 25.26
CA ARG A 7 7.66 21.45 24.40
C ARG A 7 8.00 19.97 24.41
N LEU A 8 8.07 19.36 25.60
CA LEU A 8 8.33 17.94 25.75
C LEU A 8 7.27 17.08 25.05
N VAL A 9 5.98 17.42 25.17
CA VAL A 9 4.88 16.73 24.48
C VAL A 9 5.06 16.82 22.97
N LYS A 10 5.32 18.02 22.41
CA LYS A 10 5.56 18.18 20.97
C LYS A 10 6.75 17.37 20.47
N ASP A 11 7.83 17.33 21.24
CA ASP A 11 9.03 16.59 20.88
C ASP A 11 8.79 15.08 20.91
N VAL A 12 8.07 14.58 21.93
CA VAL A 12 7.64 13.18 22.01
C VAL A 12 6.72 12.83 20.85
N SER A 13 5.69 13.63 20.56
CA SER A 13 4.79 13.39 19.43
C SER A 13 5.54 13.32 18.09
N ARG A 14 6.53 14.20 17.88
CA ARG A 14 7.38 14.17 16.68
C ARG A 14 8.22 12.90 16.61
N GLN A 15 8.83 12.49 17.72
CA GLN A 15 9.63 11.27 17.77
C GLN A 15 8.77 10.02 17.50
N VAL A 16 7.58 9.94 18.09
CA VAL A 16 6.61 8.86 17.84
C VAL A 16 6.22 8.82 16.37
N GLY A 17 5.85 9.97 15.78
CA GLY A 17 5.50 10.05 14.36
C GLY A 17 6.64 9.59 13.44
N ASN A 18 7.88 9.99 13.74
CA ASN A 18 9.06 9.55 13.00
C ASN A 18 9.28 8.03 13.10
N LEU A 19 9.02 7.43 14.28
CA LEU A 19 9.14 5.98 14.47
C LEU A 19 8.06 5.24 13.69
N THR A 20 6.80 5.69 13.74
CA THR A 20 5.69 5.09 12.98
C THR A 20 5.95 5.14 11.47
N GLY A 21 6.45 6.27 10.94
CA GLY A 21 6.79 6.38 9.52
C GLY A 21 7.91 5.42 9.10
N LYS A 22 8.97 5.30 9.90
CA LYS A 22 10.07 4.34 9.65
C LYS A 22 9.60 2.89 9.72
N TRP A 23 8.67 2.59 10.62
CA TRP A 23 8.08 1.26 10.72
C TRP A 23 7.28 0.89 9.47
N GLY A 24 6.44 1.80 8.97
CA GLY A 24 5.73 1.60 7.70
C GLY A 24 6.69 1.30 6.54
N GLN A 25 7.74 2.13 6.39
CA GLN A 25 8.76 1.93 5.37
C GLN A 25 9.51 0.58 5.52
N PHE A 26 9.78 0.15 6.75
CA PHE A 26 10.40 -1.15 7.00
C PHE A 26 9.52 -2.30 6.50
N VAL A 27 8.22 -2.27 6.79
CA VAL A 27 7.28 -3.30 6.33
C VAL A 27 7.16 -3.29 4.80
N GLU A 28 7.06 -2.12 4.17
CA GLU A 28 7.06 -1.97 2.71
C GLU A 28 8.30 -2.63 2.07
N ASN A 29 9.49 -2.42 2.66
CA ASN A 29 10.75 -2.98 2.18
C ASN A 29 10.86 -4.50 2.35
N LEU A 30 10.15 -5.10 3.31
CA LEU A 30 10.06 -6.56 3.42
C LEU A 30 9.17 -7.17 2.34
N VAL A 31 8.10 -6.46 1.95
CA VAL A 31 7.10 -6.96 1.00
C VAL A 31 7.54 -6.81 -0.45
N ALA A 32 8.12 -5.65 -0.81
CA ALA A 32 8.44 -5.31 -2.21
C ALA A 32 9.28 -6.36 -2.97
N PRO A 33 10.32 -6.99 -2.38
CA PRO A 33 11.07 -8.04 -3.06
C PRO A 33 10.22 -9.26 -3.41
N GLY A 34 9.27 -9.63 -2.53
CA GLY A 34 8.40 -10.79 -2.70
C GLY A 34 7.37 -10.60 -3.82
N CYS A 35 6.94 -9.36 -4.09
CA CYS A 35 5.98 -9.06 -5.16
C CYS A 35 6.45 -9.57 -6.52
N ARG A 36 7.75 -9.44 -6.83
CA ARG A 36 8.29 -9.88 -8.14
C ARG A 36 8.07 -11.38 -8.36
N THR A 37 8.43 -12.19 -7.36
CA THR A 37 8.28 -13.65 -7.44
C THR A 37 6.82 -14.07 -7.42
N LEU A 38 6.05 -13.55 -6.46
CA LEU A 38 4.67 -13.97 -6.21
C LEU A 38 3.72 -13.71 -7.39
N PHE A 39 3.88 -12.57 -8.08
CA PHE A 39 3.06 -12.26 -9.25
C PHE A 39 3.55 -12.99 -10.50
N ALA A 40 4.85 -13.16 -10.68
CA ALA A 40 5.40 -13.94 -11.79
C ALA A 40 4.89 -15.40 -11.77
N GLU A 41 4.89 -16.04 -10.60
CA GLU A 41 4.35 -17.39 -10.40
C GLU A 41 2.85 -17.51 -10.70
N ARG A 42 2.11 -16.39 -10.59
CA ARG A 42 0.68 -16.31 -10.90
C ARG A 42 0.39 -15.92 -12.35
N GLY A 43 1.40 -15.99 -13.23
CA GLY A 43 1.28 -15.67 -14.65
C GLY A 43 1.19 -14.17 -14.93
N ILE A 44 1.56 -13.32 -13.97
CA ILE A 44 1.66 -11.87 -14.14
C ILE A 44 3.16 -11.57 -14.24
N PRO A 45 3.78 -11.60 -15.44
CA PRO A 45 5.21 -11.33 -15.58
C PRO A 45 5.48 -9.95 -15.02
N VAL A 46 6.48 -9.81 -14.14
CA VAL A 46 6.79 -8.54 -13.48
C VAL A 46 7.98 -7.89 -14.18
N HIS A 47 7.79 -6.68 -14.71
CA HIS A 47 8.86 -5.92 -15.36
C HIS A 47 9.44 -4.86 -14.44
N GLN A 48 8.60 -4.23 -13.63
CA GLN A 48 9.01 -3.16 -12.73
C GLN A 48 8.26 -3.29 -11.39
N VAL A 49 8.95 -2.92 -10.32
CA VAL A 49 8.38 -2.77 -8.98
C VAL A 49 8.79 -1.39 -8.50
N HIS A 50 7.80 -0.55 -8.21
CA HIS A 50 7.99 0.80 -7.69
C HIS A 50 7.45 0.85 -6.27
N GLN A 51 8.11 1.60 -5.38
CA GLN A 51 7.66 1.82 -4.01
C GLN A 51 7.26 3.28 -3.82
N ARG A 52 6.23 3.53 -3.00
CA ARG A 52 5.78 4.85 -2.54
C ARG A 52 5.54 5.85 -3.67
N ILE A 53 4.86 5.39 -4.73
CA ILE A 53 4.54 6.29 -5.83
C ILE A 53 3.42 7.23 -5.42
N LYS A 54 3.53 8.49 -5.84
CA LYS A 54 2.60 9.56 -5.49
C LYS A 54 2.11 10.25 -6.74
N ALA A 55 0.84 10.65 -6.72
CA ALA A 55 0.24 11.50 -7.72
C ALA A 55 -0.63 12.55 -7.03
N ASN A 56 -0.63 13.75 -7.59
CA ASN A 56 -1.49 14.84 -7.17
C ASN A 56 -2.25 15.32 -8.40
N LEU A 57 -3.53 15.60 -8.22
CA LEU A 57 -4.37 16.22 -9.25
C LEU A 57 -4.46 17.72 -9.00
N ASP A 58 -4.78 18.48 -10.06
CA ASP A 58 -4.90 19.94 -10.00
C ASP A 58 -6.03 20.41 -9.07
N ASP A 59 -7.01 19.53 -8.81
CA ASP A 59 -8.11 19.76 -7.86
C ASP A 59 -7.71 19.58 -6.38
N GLY A 60 -6.44 19.25 -6.12
CA GLY A 60 -5.86 19.08 -4.79
C GLY A 60 -5.97 17.67 -4.22
N ARG A 61 -6.64 16.73 -4.90
CA ARG A 61 -6.66 15.32 -4.47
C ARG A 61 -5.27 14.70 -4.62
N THR A 62 -4.92 13.79 -3.70
CA THR A 62 -3.62 13.11 -3.68
C THR A 62 -3.79 11.60 -3.52
N MET A 63 -2.94 10.82 -4.17
CA MET A 63 -2.89 9.37 -4.03
C MET A 63 -1.45 8.93 -3.75
N GLU A 64 -1.28 8.05 -2.76
CA GLU A 64 -0.05 7.30 -2.51
C GLU A 64 -0.35 5.80 -2.66
N ILE A 65 0.59 5.08 -3.28
CA ILE A 65 0.55 3.63 -3.43
C ILE A 65 1.86 3.08 -2.89
N ASP A 66 1.77 2.18 -1.91
CA ASP A 66 2.93 1.63 -1.22
C ASP A 66 3.84 0.87 -2.18
N ILE A 67 3.27 -0.03 -2.99
CA ILE A 67 4.00 -0.75 -4.05
C ILE A 67 3.14 -0.83 -5.32
N LEU A 68 3.73 -0.45 -6.46
CA LEU A 68 3.15 -0.65 -7.79
C LEU A 68 3.99 -1.64 -8.58
N VAL A 69 3.38 -2.76 -8.93
CA VAL A 69 3.96 -3.76 -9.83
C VAL A 69 3.45 -3.47 -11.24
N VAL A 70 4.36 -3.36 -12.20
CA VAL A 70 4.01 -3.00 -13.59
C VAL A 70 4.53 -4.08 -14.55
N ASN A 71 3.68 -4.42 -15.52
CA ASN A 71 4.05 -5.19 -16.68
C ASN A 71 3.49 -4.57 -17.97
N THR A 72 3.64 -5.25 -19.11
CA THR A 72 3.27 -4.72 -20.43
C THR A 72 1.77 -4.42 -20.60
N GLY A 73 0.88 -5.05 -19.85
CA GLY A 73 -0.57 -4.90 -20.02
C GLY A 73 -1.37 -4.80 -18.72
N ALA A 74 -0.71 -4.82 -17.58
CA ALA A 74 -1.34 -4.85 -16.28
C ALA A 74 -0.48 -4.18 -15.21
N VAL A 75 -1.18 -3.70 -14.19
CA VAL A 75 -0.58 -3.13 -12.98
C VAL A 75 -1.23 -3.77 -11.76
N VAL A 76 -0.43 -3.99 -10.72
CA VAL A 76 -0.92 -4.42 -9.41
C VAL A 76 -0.57 -3.37 -8.38
N LEU A 77 -1.58 -2.79 -7.74
CA LEU A 77 -1.38 -1.91 -6.59
C LEU A 77 -1.39 -2.79 -5.34
N VAL A 78 -0.34 -2.72 -4.55
CA VAL A 78 -0.21 -3.45 -3.28
C VAL A 78 -0.27 -2.45 -2.14
N GLU A 79 -1.28 -2.58 -1.28
CA GLU A 79 -1.33 -1.88 0.01
C GLU A 79 -0.60 -2.74 1.06
N VAL A 80 0.23 -2.10 1.89
CA VAL A 80 1.06 -2.79 2.89
C VAL A 80 0.69 -2.32 4.29
N LYS A 81 0.36 -3.25 5.17
CA LYS A 81 0.07 -2.98 6.58
C LYS A 81 0.89 -3.88 7.51
N SER A 82 1.26 -3.35 8.67
CA SER A 82 1.76 -4.20 9.75
C SER A 82 0.64 -5.12 10.28
N THR A 83 -0.56 -4.57 10.43
CA THR A 83 -1.78 -5.32 10.78
C THR A 83 -2.85 -4.97 9.77
N LEU A 84 -3.27 -5.94 8.95
CA LEU A 84 -4.27 -5.73 7.92
C LEU A 84 -5.69 -5.85 8.51
N THR A 85 -6.51 -4.81 8.37
CA THR A 85 -7.91 -4.77 8.79
C THR A 85 -8.87 -4.73 7.60
N VAL A 86 -10.17 -4.93 7.85
CA VAL A 86 -11.21 -4.78 6.81
C VAL A 86 -11.32 -3.34 6.31
N ALA A 87 -11.06 -2.34 7.16
CA ALA A 87 -11.09 -0.93 6.76
C ALA A 87 -9.99 -0.64 5.73
N ASP A 88 -8.77 -1.12 5.98
CA ASP A 88 -7.65 -0.96 5.03
C ASP A 88 -7.97 -1.56 3.66
N VAL A 89 -8.66 -2.71 3.64
CA VAL A 89 -9.09 -3.35 2.39
C VAL A 89 -10.11 -2.49 1.64
N ARG A 90 -11.05 -1.84 2.33
CA ARG A 90 -12.05 -0.94 1.71
C ARG A 90 -11.38 0.30 1.14
N ASP A 91 -10.51 0.94 1.92
CA ASP A 91 -9.76 2.12 1.48
C ASP A 91 -8.92 1.81 0.23
N HIS A 92 -8.35 0.60 0.16
CA HIS A 92 -7.60 0.16 -1.01
C HIS A 92 -8.47 -0.09 -2.25
N LEU A 93 -9.70 -0.58 -2.08
CA LEU A 93 -10.65 -0.73 -3.18
C LEU A 93 -11.04 0.63 -3.77
N GLU A 94 -11.31 1.63 -2.92
CA GLU A 94 -11.57 3.00 -3.38
C GLU A 94 -10.36 3.59 -4.14
N ARG A 95 -9.14 3.32 -3.66
CA ARG A 95 -7.90 3.70 -4.36
C ARG A 95 -7.77 3.04 -5.73
N LEU A 96 -8.14 1.76 -5.84
CA LEU A 96 -8.12 1.02 -7.11
C LEU A 96 -9.11 1.60 -8.13
N GLU A 97 -10.31 1.99 -7.69
CA GLU A 97 -11.33 2.60 -8.54
C GLU A 97 -10.86 3.92 -9.16
N GLN A 98 -10.14 4.72 -8.38
CA GLN A 98 -9.65 6.04 -8.80
C GLN A 98 -8.29 6.00 -9.50
N PHE A 99 -7.59 4.86 -9.51
CA PHE A 99 -6.20 4.77 -9.93
C PHE A 99 -5.90 5.39 -11.31
N LYS A 100 -6.77 5.16 -12.29
CA LYS A 100 -6.56 5.65 -13.67
C LYS A 100 -6.74 7.17 -13.79
N GLU A 101 -7.49 7.81 -12.89
CA GLU A 101 -7.57 9.27 -12.82
C GLU A 101 -6.20 9.85 -12.41
N PHE A 102 -5.56 9.25 -11.41
CA PHE A 102 -4.27 9.68 -10.89
C PHE A 102 -3.09 9.30 -11.77
N PHE A 103 -3.17 8.17 -12.47
CA PHE A 103 -2.09 7.65 -13.31
C PHE A 103 -2.59 7.31 -14.74
N PRO A 104 -2.97 8.32 -15.53
CA PRO A 104 -3.60 8.12 -16.85
C PRO A 104 -2.72 7.37 -17.85
N ARG A 105 -1.39 7.38 -17.66
CA ARG A 105 -0.43 6.57 -18.46
C ARG A 105 -0.69 5.06 -18.43
N TYR A 106 -1.45 4.57 -17.45
CA TYR A 106 -1.87 3.17 -17.32
C TYR A 106 -3.33 2.95 -17.73
N GLY A 107 -3.92 3.87 -18.51
CA GLY A 107 -5.33 3.85 -18.91
C GLY A 107 -5.76 2.55 -19.59
N ASP A 108 -4.89 1.96 -20.41
CA ASP A 108 -5.16 0.69 -21.12
C ASP A 108 -4.75 -0.55 -20.32
N CYS A 109 -4.09 -0.39 -19.19
CA CYS A 109 -3.66 -1.52 -18.37
C CYS A 109 -4.87 -2.12 -17.61
N ARG A 110 -4.82 -3.45 -17.43
CA ARG A 110 -5.65 -4.13 -16.43
C ARG A 110 -5.16 -3.76 -15.04
N VAL A 111 -6.02 -3.15 -14.23
CA VAL A 111 -5.73 -2.80 -12.85
C VAL A 111 -6.12 -3.96 -11.95
N MET A 112 -5.20 -4.38 -11.08
CA MET A 112 -5.40 -5.41 -10.08
C MET A 112 -4.98 -4.88 -8.71
N GLY A 113 -5.57 -5.46 -7.67
CA GLY A 113 -5.27 -5.10 -6.30
C GLY A 113 -4.66 -6.25 -5.52
N ALA A 114 -3.76 -5.91 -4.61
CA ALA A 114 -3.22 -6.80 -3.62
C ALA A 114 -3.12 -6.10 -2.26
N VAL A 115 -3.14 -6.90 -1.20
CA VAL A 115 -2.90 -6.44 0.18
C VAL A 115 -1.85 -7.33 0.81
N ALA A 116 -0.95 -6.73 1.58
CA ALA A 116 0.10 -7.42 2.32
C ALA A 116 0.02 -7.06 3.81
N GLY A 117 0.12 -8.09 4.66
CA GLY A 117 0.07 -7.95 6.12
C GLY A 117 1.19 -8.75 6.80
N ILE A 118 1.89 -8.16 7.77
CA ILE A 118 2.73 -8.94 8.71
C ILE A 118 1.82 -9.79 9.61
N VAL A 119 0.83 -9.15 10.21
CA VAL A 119 -0.30 -9.79 10.89
C VAL A 119 -1.54 -9.55 10.04
N THR A 120 -2.30 -10.60 9.77
CA THR A 120 -3.57 -10.51 9.06
C THR A 120 -4.67 -11.03 9.95
N GLU A 121 -5.63 -10.18 10.29
CA GLU A 121 -6.86 -10.64 10.93
C GLU A 121 -7.61 -11.56 9.96
N GLU A 122 -8.14 -12.68 10.46
CA GLU A 122 -8.71 -13.72 9.61
C GLU A 122 -9.86 -13.19 8.73
N ASP A 123 -10.66 -12.27 9.29
CA ASP A 123 -11.75 -11.60 8.58
C ASP A 123 -11.27 -10.67 7.46
N ALA A 124 -10.18 -9.92 7.68
CA ALA A 124 -9.62 -9.01 6.68
C ALA A 124 -9.07 -9.79 5.48
N GLY A 125 -8.30 -10.85 5.73
CA GLY A 125 -7.76 -11.70 4.66
C GLY A 125 -8.86 -12.39 3.85
N ARG A 126 -9.91 -12.90 4.52
CA ARG A 126 -11.07 -13.49 3.83
C ARG A 126 -11.83 -12.46 3.01
N PHE A 127 -12.06 -11.27 3.57
CA PHE A 127 -12.76 -10.19 2.90
C PHE A 127 -12.01 -9.76 1.64
N ALA A 128 -10.70 -9.50 1.73
CA ALA A 128 -9.86 -9.15 0.59
C ALA A 128 -9.93 -10.18 -0.55
N LYS A 129 -9.82 -11.48 -0.23
CA LYS A 129 -9.96 -12.56 -1.23
C LYS A 129 -11.33 -12.55 -1.91
N LYS A 130 -12.42 -12.33 -1.16
CA LYS A 130 -13.78 -12.23 -1.71
C LYS A 130 -13.95 -11.05 -2.68
N GLN A 131 -13.21 -9.96 -2.45
CA GLN A 131 -13.19 -8.79 -3.33
C GLN A 131 -12.23 -8.97 -4.53
N GLY A 132 -11.65 -10.15 -4.72
CA GLY A 132 -10.75 -10.45 -5.84
C GLY A 132 -9.32 -9.93 -5.67
N LEU A 133 -8.95 -9.48 -4.46
CA LEU A 133 -7.59 -9.03 -4.18
C LEU A 133 -6.66 -10.22 -3.95
N PHE A 134 -5.42 -10.07 -4.41
CA PHE A 134 -4.34 -10.96 -3.96
C PHE A 134 -4.03 -10.66 -2.49
N VAL A 135 -3.84 -11.69 -1.68
CA VAL A 135 -3.48 -11.54 -0.27
C VAL A 135 -2.11 -12.15 -0.05
N MET A 136 -1.18 -11.31 0.40
CA MET A 136 0.19 -11.67 0.73
C MET A 136 0.32 -11.69 2.26
N VAL A 137 0.57 -12.87 2.81
CA VAL A 137 0.80 -13.04 4.25
C VAL A 137 2.21 -13.58 4.46
N GLN A 138 2.87 -13.14 5.53
CA GLN A 138 4.12 -13.75 5.96
C GLN A 138 3.81 -15.15 6.53
N SER A 139 4.41 -16.18 5.92
CA SER A 139 4.39 -17.57 6.43
C SER A 139 5.45 -17.80 7.48
#